data_AF-A0A8B5Y0U5-F1
#
_entry.id   AF-A0A8B5Y0U5-F1
#
_cell.length_a   1.000
_cell.length_b   1.000
_cell.length_c   1.000
_cell.angle_alpha   90.00
_cell.angle_beta   90.00
_cell.angle_gamma   90.00
#
_symmetry.space_group_name_H-M   'P 1'
#
loop_
_entity.id
_entity.type
_entity.pdbx_description
1 polymer ?
#
loop_
_entity_poly.entity_id
_entity_poly.type
_entity_poly.pdbx_seq_one_letter_code
_entity_poly.pdbx_strand_id
1 'polypeptide(L)'
;MEIIMEKVSSQSIPHHFSKERSIKDAINTYMLASYCGALKKEKHIILAGICLRIAWLYRINQTKEQEERFLKFALKEYEASYSTGDFSGTQVSETKILYLAGDISRRIGNEKAAIKYFSLVFERQKNAREASIIQMARDRFQELKQKHETSHPMLLH
;
A
#
# COMPACT_ATOMS: atom_id res chain seq x y z
N MET A 1 35.21 29.73 -42.82
CA MET A 1 35.99 28.62 -43.40
C MET A 1 36.83 28.04 -42.27
N GLU A 2 36.61 26.85 -41.73
CA GLU A 2 35.58 25.82 -41.86
C GLU A 2 36.04 24.70 -40.91
N ILE A 3 35.06 24.10 -40.22
CA ILE A 3 35.01 22.67 -39.87
C ILE A 3 36.14 22.11 -39.00
N ILE A 4 35.91 22.04 -37.68
CA ILE A 4 35.80 20.75 -36.97
C ILE A 4 34.72 20.91 -35.87
N MET A 5 33.48 21.07 -36.30
CA MET A 5 32.27 20.93 -35.47
C MET A 5 31.61 19.58 -35.78
N GLU A 6 32.41 18.53 -35.94
CA GLU A 6 31.95 17.25 -36.50
C GLU A 6 32.62 16.04 -35.82
N LYS A 7 32.49 15.94 -34.49
CA LYS A 7 32.59 14.62 -33.81
C LYS A 7 32.01 14.52 -32.41
N VAL A 8 31.07 15.41 -32.06
CA VAL A 8 30.31 15.34 -30.79
C VAL A 8 28.79 15.39 -31.06
N SER A 9 28.34 14.86 -32.19
CA SER A 9 26.91 14.83 -32.56
C SER A 9 26.44 13.53 -33.22
N SER A 10 26.97 12.38 -32.81
CA SER A 10 26.50 11.09 -33.36
C SER A 10 26.36 9.94 -32.35
N GLN A 11 26.41 10.21 -31.04
CA GLN A 11 25.94 9.26 -30.02
C GLN A 11 25.11 9.90 -28.89
N SER A 12 24.54 11.09 -29.12
CA SER A 12 23.32 11.45 -28.40
C SER A 12 22.20 10.63 -29.00
N ILE A 13 22.11 9.36 -28.61
CA ILE A 13 20.84 8.65 -28.64
C ILE A 13 19.93 9.53 -27.79
N PRO A 14 18.87 10.14 -28.33
CA PRO A 14 17.86 10.75 -27.49
C PRO A 14 17.36 9.61 -26.62
N HIS A 15 17.78 9.57 -25.35
CA HIS A 15 17.15 8.67 -24.41
C HIS A 15 15.74 9.25 -24.26
N HIS A 16 14.82 8.72 -25.06
CA HIS A 16 13.41 8.86 -24.80
C HIS A 16 13.15 8.23 -23.43
N PHE A 17 13.33 9.03 -22.37
CA PHE A 17 12.84 8.73 -21.03
C PHE A 17 11.29 8.74 -20.98
N SER A 18 10.65 8.95 -22.13
CA SER A 18 9.21 8.93 -22.36
C SER A 18 8.67 7.58 -22.87
N LYS A 19 9.39 6.46 -22.69
CA LYS A 19 8.75 5.15 -22.87
C LYS A 19 7.78 4.94 -21.70
N GLU A 20 6.53 4.55 -22.01
CA GLU A 20 5.58 4.11 -21.00
C GLU A 20 6.28 3.10 -20.09
N ARG A 21 6.41 3.42 -18.80
CA ARG A 21 7.09 2.51 -17.87
C ARG A 21 6.28 1.24 -17.81
N SER A 22 6.93 0.11 -18.09
CA SER A 22 6.30 -1.18 -17.88
C SER A 22 6.02 -1.38 -16.39
N ILE A 23 5.03 -2.22 -16.05
CA ILE A 23 4.76 -2.60 -14.66
C ILE A 23 6.03 -3.17 -14.01
N LYS A 24 6.85 -3.90 -14.79
CA LYS A 24 8.14 -4.44 -14.33
C LYS A 24 9.13 -3.35 -13.94
N ASP A 25 9.25 -2.29 -14.74
CA ASP A 25 10.14 -1.16 -14.43
C ASP A 25 9.66 -0.41 -13.18
N ALA A 26 8.35 -0.26 -13.01
CA ALA A 26 7.77 0.31 -11.81
C ALA A 26 8.08 -0.54 -10.57
N ILE A 27 7.88 -1.86 -10.64
CA ILE A 27 8.21 -2.78 -9.54
C ILE A 27 9.69 -2.65 -9.17
N ASN A 28 10.60 -2.73 -10.16
CA ASN A 28 12.04 -2.62 -9.91
C ASN A 28 12.41 -1.28 -9.26
N THR A 29 11.81 -0.17 -9.69
CA THR A 29 12.03 1.15 -9.11
C THR A 29 11.60 1.20 -7.64
N TYR A 30 10.41 0.68 -7.32
CA TYR A 30 9.94 0.64 -5.93
C TYR A 30 10.74 -0.35 -5.06
N MET A 31 11.23 -1.46 -5.61
CA MET A 31 12.12 -2.38 -4.92
C MET A 31 13.43 -1.69 -4.50
N LEU A 32 14.03 -0.92 -5.42
CA LEU A 32 15.21 -0.10 -5.11
C LEU A 32 14.90 0.97 -4.05
N ALA A 33 13.73 1.63 -4.15
CA ALA A 33 13.31 2.61 -3.15
C ALA A 33 13.13 1.97 -1.76
N SER A 34 12.53 0.78 -1.68
CA SER A 34 12.37 0.02 -0.44
C SER A 34 13.73 -0.35 0.17
N TYR A 35 14.65 -0.85 -0.65
CA TYR A 35 15.99 -1.20 -0.22
C TYR A 35 16.78 0.01 0.31
N CYS A 36 16.81 1.10 -0.46
CA CYS A 36 17.47 2.33 -0.06
C CYS A 36 16.85 2.93 1.21
N GLY A 37 15.52 2.90 1.33
CA GLY A 37 14.81 3.39 2.51
C GLY A 37 15.13 2.57 3.76
N ALA A 38 15.18 1.25 3.63
CA ALA A 38 15.56 0.35 4.72
C ALA A 38 17.01 0.61 5.19
N LEU A 39 17.96 0.77 4.26
CA LEU A 39 19.36 1.11 4.59
C LEU A 39 19.48 2.44 5.32
N LYS A 40 18.69 3.43 4.91
CA LYS A 40 18.65 4.76 5.54
C LYS A 40 17.85 4.80 6.84
N LYS A 41 17.20 3.69 7.22
CA LYS A 41 16.28 3.62 8.36
C LYS A 41 15.18 4.68 8.27
N GLU A 42 14.61 4.82 7.08
CA GLU A 42 13.45 5.68 6.86
C GLU A 42 12.28 5.28 7.76
N LYS A 43 11.38 6.23 7.98
CA LYS A 43 10.16 6.02 8.76
C LYS A 43 9.37 4.81 8.22
N HIS A 44 8.80 4.03 9.14
CA HIS A 44 7.91 2.90 8.84
C HIS A 44 6.76 3.32 7.93
N ILE A 45 6.18 4.52 8.14
CA ILE A 45 5.09 5.01 7.29
C ILE A 45 5.47 5.15 5.81
N ILE A 46 6.74 5.43 5.52
CA ILE A 46 7.24 5.55 4.15
C ILE A 46 7.42 4.16 3.55
N LEU A 47 8.04 3.23 4.29
CA LEU A 47 8.24 1.85 3.85
C LEU A 47 6.90 1.12 3.64
N ALA A 48 5.94 1.32 4.52
CA ALA A 48 4.57 0.80 4.40
C ALA A 48 3.91 1.23 3.08
N GLY A 49 4.03 2.51 2.75
CA GLY A 49 3.52 3.07 1.51
C GLY A 49 4.21 2.50 0.26
N ILE A 50 5.52 2.28 0.31
CA ILE A 50 6.26 1.68 -0.81
C ILE A 50 5.83 0.23 -1.02
N CYS A 51 5.80 -0.58 0.05
CA CYS A 51 5.36 -1.97 -0.01
C CYS A 51 3.93 -2.12 -0.54
N LEU A 52 3.01 -1.25 -0.12
CA LEU A 52 1.63 -1.25 -0.61
C LEU A 52 1.55 -0.99 -2.12
N ARG A 53 2.36 -0.05 -2.65
CA ARG A 53 2.41 0.23 -4.09
C ARG A 53 2.98 -0.95 -4.88
N ILE A 54 4.00 -1.64 -4.35
CA ILE A 54 4.53 -2.86 -4.96
C ILE A 54 3.44 -3.95 -5.02
N ALA A 55 2.69 -4.14 -3.93
CA ALA A 55 1.58 -5.09 -3.90
C ALA A 55 0.53 -4.80 -4.98
N TRP A 56 0.15 -3.52 -5.16
CA TRP A 56 -0.80 -3.13 -6.21
C TRP A 56 -0.25 -3.37 -7.62
N LEU A 57 1.04 -3.16 -7.86
CA LEU A 57 1.66 -3.48 -9.15
C LEU A 57 1.63 -4.99 -9.42
N TYR A 58 1.90 -5.83 -8.42
CA TYR A 58 1.75 -7.28 -8.56
C TYR A 58 0.31 -7.72 -8.79
N ARG A 59 -0.67 -7.02 -8.20
CA ARG A 59 -2.09 -7.25 -8.48
C ARG A 59 -2.42 -7.01 -9.96
N ILE A 60 -1.95 -5.88 -10.51
CA ILE A 60 -2.16 -5.55 -11.93
C ILE A 60 -1.47 -6.60 -12.81
N ASN A 61 -0.29 -7.07 -12.39
CA ASN A 61 0.45 -8.15 -13.06
C ASN A 61 -0.09 -9.58 -12.74
N GLN A 62 -1.24 -9.69 -12.07
CA GLN A 62 -1.91 -10.94 -11.70
C GLN A 62 -1.03 -11.96 -10.92
N THR A 63 0.00 -11.47 -10.24
CA THR A 63 0.96 -12.30 -9.49
C THR A 63 0.55 -12.36 -8.01
N LYS A 64 -0.46 -13.19 -7.70
CA LYS A 64 -1.13 -13.22 -6.38
C LYS A 64 -0.19 -13.48 -5.20
N GLU A 65 0.74 -14.43 -5.33
CA GLU A 65 1.69 -14.78 -4.25
C GLU A 65 2.57 -13.58 -3.87
N GLN A 66 3.05 -12.84 -4.88
CA GLN A 66 3.87 -11.66 -4.67
C GLN A 66 3.04 -10.49 -4.14
N GLU A 67 1.80 -10.31 -4.61
CA GLU A 67 0.87 -9.36 -4.01
C GLU A 67 0.73 -9.65 -2.50
N GLU A 68 0.40 -10.89 -2.12
CA GLU A 68 0.18 -11.27 -0.72
C GLU A 68 1.44 -11.05 0.12
N ARG A 69 2.61 -11.39 -0.40
CA ARG A 69 3.90 -11.17 0.27
C ARG A 69 4.12 -9.69 0.57
N PHE A 70 3.89 -8.80 -0.39
CA PHE A 70 4.07 -7.36 -0.20
C PHE A 70 2.97 -6.72 0.64
N LEU A 71 1.75 -7.26 0.63
CA LEU A 71 0.69 -6.89 1.55
C LEU A 71 1.07 -7.20 3.00
N LYS A 72 1.66 -8.38 3.27
CA LYS A 72 2.16 -8.74 4.62
C LYS A 72 3.26 -7.79 5.10
N PHE A 73 4.20 -7.42 4.21
CA PHE A 73 5.22 -6.42 4.54
C PHE A 73 4.61 -5.04 4.82
N ALA A 74 3.69 -4.58 3.96
CA ALA A 74 3.02 -3.30 4.16
C ALA A 74 2.26 -3.26 5.50
N LEU A 75 1.54 -4.33 5.85
CA LEU A 75 0.83 -4.44 7.11
C LEU A 75 1.78 -4.30 8.31
N LYS A 76 2.89 -5.04 8.31
CA LYS A 76 3.90 -4.97 9.38
C LYS A 76 4.44 -3.55 9.57
N GLU A 77 4.75 -2.86 8.47
CA GLU A 77 5.26 -1.49 8.53
C GLU A 77 4.17 -0.49 8.98
N TYR A 78 2.91 -0.67 8.58
CA TYR A 78 1.81 0.14 9.10
C TYR A 78 1.60 -0.07 10.61
N GLU A 79 1.68 -1.31 11.09
CA GLU A 79 1.59 -1.64 12.53
C GLU A 79 2.77 -1.03 13.31
N ALA A 80 3.99 -1.10 12.77
CA ALA A 80 5.16 -0.47 13.37
C ALA A 80 5.02 1.06 13.40
N SER A 81 4.55 1.68 12.31
CA SER A 81 4.27 3.11 12.24
C SER A 81 3.20 3.52 13.27
N TYR A 82 2.12 2.75 13.38
CA TYR A 82 1.08 2.98 14.38
C TYR A 82 1.64 2.93 15.81
N SER A 83 2.47 1.93 16.11
CA SER A 83 3.06 1.74 17.44
C SER A 83 4.10 2.80 17.79
N THR A 84 4.88 3.28 16.82
CA THR A 84 5.95 4.26 17.04
C THR A 84 5.46 5.70 16.93
N GLY A 85 4.31 5.93 16.28
CA GLY A 85 3.75 7.25 16.05
C GLY A 85 4.47 8.05 14.96
N ASP A 86 5.36 7.43 14.17
CA ASP A 86 6.24 8.13 13.22
C ASP A 86 5.51 8.77 12.03
N PHE A 87 4.24 8.41 11.83
CA PHE A 87 3.31 9.02 10.88
C PHE A 87 2.88 10.44 11.28
N SER A 88 3.06 10.81 12.55
CA SER A 88 2.76 12.16 13.03
C SER A 88 3.58 13.21 12.26
N GLY A 89 2.91 14.26 11.80
CA GLY A 89 3.52 15.29 10.94
C GLY A 89 3.67 14.90 9.47
N THR A 90 3.20 13.71 9.07
CA THR A 90 3.06 13.35 7.64
C THR A 90 1.63 13.61 7.15
N GLN A 91 1.39 13.40 5.85
CA GLN A 91 0.05 13.47 5.27
C GLN A 91 -0.81 12.23 5.57
N VAL A 92 -0.25 11.19 6.21
CA VAL A 92 -0.98 9.97 6.55
C VAL A 92 -1.47 10.06 7.99
N SER A 93 -2.79 10.03 8.16
CA SER A 93 -3.44 10.09 9.47
C SER A 93 -3.48 8.73 10.17
N GLU A 94 -3.72 8.75 11.49
CA GLU A 94 -4.00 7.56 12.30
C GLU A 94 -5.16 6.74 11.70
N THR A 95 -6.27 7.41 11.36
CA THR A 95 -7.47 6.80 10.75
C THR A 95 -7.12 6.06 9.46
N LYS A 96 -6.27 6.67 8.61
CA LYS A 96 -5.86 6.07 7.34
C LYS A 96 -4.97 4.84 7.55
N ILE A 97 -4.08 4.85 8.54
CA ILE A 97 -3.26 3.68 8.89
C ILE A 97 -4.14 2.54 9.34
N LEU A 98 -5.07 2.79 10.26
CA LEU A 98 -6.00 1.78 10.77
C LEU A 98 -6.87 1.21 9.65
N TYR A 99 -7.40 2.06 8.77
CA TYR A 99 -8.18 1.61 7.61
C TYR A 99 -7.34 0.72 6.68
N LEU A 100 -6.11 1.12 6.35
CA LEU A 100 -5.24 0.35 5.47
C LEU A 100 -4.85 -0.99 6.11
N ALA A 101 -4.53 -1.00 7.41
CA ALA A 101 -4.29 -2.24 8.14
C ALA A 101 -5.50 -3.19 8.07
N GLY A 102 -6.73 -2.65 8.20
CA GLY A 102 -7.97 -3.41 8.05
C GLY A 102 -8.19 -3.98 6.65
N ASP A 103 -8.10 -3.16 5.59
CA ASP A 103 -8.29 -3.64 4.21
C ASP A 103 -7.21 -4.64 3.80
N ILE A 104 -5.96 -4.42 4.20
CA ILE A 104 -4.86 -5.37 3.96
C ILE A 104 -5.12 -6.69 4.68
N SER A 105 -5.46 -6.66 5.98
CA SER A 105 -5.77 -7.85 6.77
C SER A 105 -6.88 -8.68 6.12
N ARG A 106 -7.94 -8.04 5.65
CA ARG A 106 -9.04 -8.70 4.93
C ARG A 106 -8.54 -9.38 3.65
N ARG A 107 -7.70 -8.69 2.86
CA ARG A 107 -7.18 -9.22 1.58
C ARG A 107 -6.29 -10.44 1.75
N ILE A 108 -5.52 -10.50 2.83
CA ILE A 108 -4.67 -11.65 3.15
C ILE A 108 -5.41 -12.74 3.96
N GLY A 109 -6.74 -12.64 4.07
CA GLY A 109 -7.59 -13.65 4.72
C GLY A 109 -7.66 -13.56 6.25
N ASN A 110 -7.07 -12.54 6.87
CA ASN A 110 -7.15 -12.34 8.31
C ASN A 110 -8.34 -11.45 8.70
N GLU A 111 -9.54 -12.02 8.63
CA GLU A 111 -10.80 -11.32 8.88
C GLU A 111 -10.92 -10.84 10.34
N LYS A 112 -10.41 -11.61 11.30
CA LYS A 112 -10.41 -11.21 12.72
C LYS A 112 -9.61 -9.92 12.94
N ALA A 113 -8.42 -9.82 12.35
CA ALA A 113 -7.62 -8.60 12.42
C ALA A 113 -8.30 -7.44 11.67
N ALA A 114 -8.91 -7.71 10.51
CA ALA A 114 -9.63 -6.70 9.75
C ALA A 114 -10.77 -6.07 10.57
N ILE A 115 -11.59 -6.90 11.23
CA ILE A 115 -12.68 -6.46 12.13
C ILE A 115 -12.13 -5.57 13.24
N LYS A 116 -11.05 -6.00 13.91
CA LYS A 116 -10.40 -5.21 14.97
C LYS A 116 -9.96 -3.83 14.47
N TYR A 117 -9.30 -3.76 13.31
CA TYR A 117 -8.82 -2.49 12.77
C TYR A 117 -9.95 -1.55 12.34
N PHE A 118 -11.02 -2.07 11.73
CA PHE A 118 -12.18 -1.24 11.40
C PHE A 118 -12.92 -0.74 12.65
N SER A 119 -13.03 -1.55 13.70
CA SER A 119 -13.55 -1.08 15.00
C SER A 119 -12.72 0.09 15.54
N LEU A 120 -11.39 0.00 15.48
CA LEU A 120 -10.50 1.09 15.89
C LEU A 120 -10.68 2.35 15.03
N VAL A 121 -10.98 2.23 13.73
CA VAL A 121 -11.33 3.41 12.90
C VAL A 121 -12.54 4.13 13.47
N PHE A 122 -13.59 3.41 13.88
CA PHE A 122 -14.81 4.00 14.43
C PHE A 122 -14.61 4.58 15.83
N GLU A 123 -13.75 3.98 16.66
CA GLU A 123 -13.41 4.50 17.98
C GLU A 123 -12.54 5.75 17.91
N ARG A 124 -11.63 5.80 16.93
CA ARG A 124 -10.63 6.87 16.78
C ARG A 124 -11.04 7.97 15.81
N GLN A 125 -12.28 7.95 15.31
CA GLN A 125 -12.82 9.00 14.44
C GLN A 125 -12.96 10.34 15.20
N LYS A 126 -11.85 11.06 15.36
CA LYS A 126 -11.85 12.34 16.08
C LYS A 126 -12.26 13.51 15.17
N ASN A 127 -12.16 13.34 13.85
CA ASN A 127 -12.29 14.43 12.88
C ASN A 127 -13.25 14.09 11.74
N ALA A 128 -14.26 14.94 11.52
CA ALA A 128 -15.19 14.84 10.39
C ALA A 128 -14.51 14.94 9.00
N ARG A 129 -13.25 15.39 8.94
CA ARG A 129 -12.46 15.56 7.70
C ARG A 129 -12.17 14.25 6.97
N GLU A 130 -12.34 13.10 7.63
CA GLU A 130 -12.04 11.78 7.06
C GLU A 130 -13.30 10.93 6.83
N ALA A 131 -14.45 11.58 6.67
CA ALA A 131 -15.75 10.92 6.47
C ALA A 131 -15.71 9.84 5.37
N SER A 132 -14.97 10.07 4.28
CA SER A 132 -14.81 9.08 3.20
C SER A 132 -14.12 7.80 3.67
N ILE A 133 -13.03 7.89 4.45
CA ILE A 133 -12.31 6.72 4.97
C ILE A 133 -13.19 5.95 5.96
N ILE A 134 -13.93 6.67 6.81
CA ILE A 134 -14.87 6.08 7.78
C ILE A 134 -15.99 5.34 7.04
N GLN A 135 -16.55 5.93 5.97
CA GLN A 135 -17.57 5.26 5.16
C GLN A 135 -17.01 3.99 4.51
N MET A 136 -15.82 4.06 3.91
CA MET A 136 -15.15 2.88 3.34
C MET A 136 -14.91 1.79 4.38
N ALA A 137 -14.55 2.15 5.62
CA ALA A 137 -14.40 1.19 6.71
C ALA A 137 -15.74 0.54 7.08
N ARG A 138 -16.82 1.33 7.13
CA ARG A 138 -18.17 0.85 7.43
C ARG A 138 -18.67 -0.14 6.38
N ASP A 139 -18.48 0.16 5.10
CA ASP A 139 -18.87 -0.73 4.00
C ASP A 139 -18.14 -2.08 4.11
N ARG A 140 -16.81 -2.05 4.29
CA ARG A 140 -16.00 -3.28 4.44
C ARG A 140 -16.34 -4.08 5.69
N PHE A 141 -16.70 -3.40 6.77
CA PHE A 141 -17.11 -4.05 8.01
C PHE A 141 -18.46 -4.77 7.86
N GLN A 142 -19.41 -4.16 7.14
CA GLN A 142 -20.70 -4.79 6.83
C GLN A 142 -20.53 -6.03 5.94
N GLU A 143 -19.69 -5.95 4.90
CA GLU A 143 -19.35 -7.10 4.05
C GLU A 143 -18.83 -8.29 4.86
N LEU A 144 -17.94 -8.04 5.83
CA LEU A 144 -17.38 -9.08 6.71
C LEU A 144 -18.44 -9.72 7.60
N LYS A 145 -19.36 -8.92 8.15
CA LYS A 145 -20.46 -9.43 8.98
C LYS A 145 -21.42 -10.32 8.20
N GLN A 146 -21.85 -9.86 7.01
CA GLN A 146 -22.75 -10.63 6.14
C GLN A 146 -22.12 -11.97 5.73
N LYS A 147 -20.81 -11.99 5.45
CA LYS A 147 -20.09 -13.23 5.13
C LYS A 147 -20.10 -14.21 6.30
N HIS A 148 -19.92 -13.72 7.53
CA HIS A 148 -19.97 -14.53 8.74
C HIS A 148 -21.36 -15.10 9.02
N GLU A 149 -22.40 -14.29 8.88
CA GLU A 149 -23.81 -14.71 9.06
C GLU A 149 -24.24 -15.75 8.03
N THR A 150 -23.84 -15.57 6.77
CA THR A 150 -24.16 -16.51 5.66
C THR A 150 -23.35 -17.80 5.73
N SER A 151 -22.22 -17.82 6.43
CA SER A 151 -21.42 -19.03 6.66
C SER A 151 -21.89 -19.86 7.86
N HIS A 152 -22.80 -19.32 8.69
CA HIS A 152 -23.35 -19.95 9.89
C HIS A 152 -24.82 -20.46 9.86
N PRO A 153 -25.60 -20.47 8.75
CA PRO A 153 -27.04 -20.76 8.82
C PRO A 153 -27.42 -22.26 8.69
N MET A 154 -26.49 -23.23 8.77
CA MET A 154 -26.80 -24.66 8.55
C MET A 154 -26.22 -25.59 9.63
N LEU A 155 -26.55 -25.36 10.90
CA LEU A 155 -26.34 -26.35 11.98
C LEU A 155 -27.54 -26.47 12.94
N LEU A 156 -28.74 -26.13 12.49
CA LEU A 156 -29.98 -26.36 13.23
C LEU A 156 -31.01 -27.02 12.31
N HIS A 157 -30.91 -28.34 12.18
CA HIS A 157 -32.05 -29.27 12.05
C HIS A 157 -31.59 -30.65 12.55
#